data_AF-A0A3M7LXS2-F1
#
_entry.id   AF-A0A3M7LXS2-F1
#
_cell.length_a   1.000
_cell.length_b   1.000
_cell.length_c   1.000
_cell.angle_alpha   90.00
_cell.angle_beta   90.00
_cell.angle_gamma   90.00
#
_symmetry.space_group_name_H-M   'P 1'
#
loop_
_entity.id
_entity.type
_entity.pdbx_description
1 polymer ?
#
loop_
_entity_poly.entity_id
_entity_poly.type
_entity_poly.pdbx_seq_one_letter_code
_entity_poly.pdbx_strand_id
1 'polypeptide(L)'
;MDVQEKQLAACKEEHPGVETINSGNCSDLAAKLREVNNGNLLNVAFVTSGAKAAYDSTLPLLEPYGKLIVIGHPPKPLEISAYMMSDKRLR
;
A
#
# COMPACT_ATOMS: atom_id res chain seq x y z
N MET A 1 14.10 3.68 -4.27
CA MET A 1 13.08 3.79 -3.22
C MET A 1 12.29 5.07 -3.51
N ASP A 2 11.01 4.94 -3.84
CA ASP A 2 10.11 5.99 -4.37
C ASP A 2 9.36 6.77 -3.28
N VAL A 3 10.01 7.08 -2.15
CA VAL A 3 9.37 7.93 -1.12
C VAL A 3 10.12 9.24 -1.04
N GLN A 4 9.56 10.27 -1.67
CA GLN A 4 10.08 11.62 -1.62
C GLN A 4 9.18 12.47 -0.72
N GLU A 5 9.71 12.99 0.39
CA GLU A 5 8.91 13.78 1.35
C GLU A 5 8.25 14.99 0.69
N LYS A 6 8.93 15.61 -0.29
CA LYS A 6 8.37 16.72 -1.07
C LYS A 6 7.11 16.32 -1.84
N GLN A 7 7.06 15.10 -2.40
CA GLN A 7 5.89 14.61 -3.13
C GLN A 7 4.73 14.30 -2.18
N LEU A 8 5.02 13.74 -1.00
CA LEU A 8 3.99 13.49 0.02
C LEU A 8 3.42 14.81 0.56
N ALA A 9 4.25 15.82 0.79
CA ALA A 9 3.80 17.15 1.21
C ALA A 9 2.90 17.79 0.15
N ALA A 10 3.31 17.76 -1.13
CA ALA A 10 2.50 18.27 -2.24
C ALA A 10 1.12 17.58 -2.32
N CYS A 11 1.05 16.25 -2.16
CA CYS A 11 -0.23 15.53 -2.14
C CYS A 11 -1.19 16.03 -1.04
N LYS A 12 -0.67 16.37 0.15
CA LYS A 12 -1.50 16.90 1.25
C LYS A 12 -1.97 18.33 0.99
N GLU A 13 -1.10 19.16 0.41
CA GLU A 13 -1.41 20.56 0.09
C GLU A 13 -2.43 20.67 -1.04
N GLU A 14 -2.28 19.86 -2.10
CA GLU A 14 -3.14 19.89 -3.28
C GLU A 14 -4.48 19.17 -3.09
N HIS A 15 -4.55 18.21 -2.16
CA HIS A 15 -5.74 17.39 -1.94
C HIS A 15 -6.13 17.33 -0.45
N PRO A 16 -6.92 18.30 0.05
CA PRO A 16 -7.44 18.27 1.41
C PRO A 16 -8.21 16.98 1.71
N GLY A 17 -7.87 16.33 2.83
CA GLY A 17 -8.47 15.05 3.23
C GLY A 17 -7.71 13.81 2.73
N VAL A 18 -6.61 13.97 1.99
CA VAL A 18 -5.70 12.88 1.67
C VAL A 18 -4.69 12.67 2.81
N GLU A 19 -4.61 11.43 3.29
CA GLU A 19 -3.58 11.01 4.22
C GLU A 19 -2.38 10.43 3.47
N THR A 20 -1.18 10.76 3.96
CA THR A 20 0.08 10.24 3.38
C THR A 20 0.91 9.58 4.46
N ILE A 21 1.43 8.40 4.17
CA ILE A 21 2.33 7.66 5.06
C ILE A 21 3.67 7.49 4.36
N ASN A 22 4.75 7.90 5.02
CA ASN A 22 6.12 7.59 4.57
C ASN A 22 6.45 6.16 5.01
N SER A 23 6.43 5.22 4.07
CA SER A 23 6.71 3.80 4.34
C SER A 23 8.17 3.51 4.70
N GLY A 24 9.13 4.39 4.34
CA GLY A 24 10.54 4.25 4.72
C GLY A 24 10.80 4.49 6.21
N ASN A 25 9.94 5.28 6.86
CA ASN A 25 10.05 5.62 8.29
C ASN A 25 8.99 4.91 9.15
N CYS A 26 8.29 3.93 8.59
CA CYS A 26 7.18 3.25 9.25
C CYS A 26 7.45 1.75 9.34
N SER A 27 7.83 1.27 10.53
CA SER A 27 8.10 -0.15 10.77
C SER A 27 6.84 -1.03 10.74
N ASP A 28 5.68 -0.45 11.07
CA ASP A 28 4.38 -1.12 11.01
C ASP A 28 3.36 -0.29 10.21
N LEU A 29 3.40 -0.49 8.89
CA LEU A 29 2.52 0.22 7.97
C LEU A 29 1.04 -0.15 8.16
N ALA A 30 0.74 -1.37 8.63
CA ALA A 30 -0.63 -1.81 8.85
C ALA A 30 -1.26 -1.15 10.08
N ALA A 31 -0.50 -1.03 11.17
CA ALA A 31 -0.94 -0.29 12.35
C ALA A 31 -1.16 1.18 12.00
N LYS A 32 -0.22 1.81 11.28
CA LYS A 32 -0.35 3.21 10.91
C LYS A 32 -1.53 3.46 9.97
N LEU A 33 -1.74 2.57 9.01
CA LEU A 33 -2.90 2.64 8.12
C LEU A 33 -4.20 2.59 8.90
N ARG A 34 -4.35 1.66 9.85
CA ARG A 34 -5.56 1.55 10.66
C ARG A 34 -5.80 2.80 11.51
N GLU A 35 -4.76 3.40 12.07
CA GLU A 35 -4.86 4.66 12.82
C GLU A 35 -5.49 5.77 11.97
N VAL A 36 -5.06 5.92 10.71
CA VAL A 36 -5.55 6.97 9.81
C VAL A 36 -6.81 6.59 9.03
N ASN A 37 -7.23 5.33 9.09
CA ASN A 37 -8.33 4.77 8.30
C ASN A 37 -9.41 4.12 9.18
N ASN A 38 -9.73 4.71 10.32
CA ASN A 38 -10.82 4.28 11.21
C ASN A 38 -10.77 2.79 11.61
N GLY A 39 -9.56 2.26 11.83
CA GLY A 39 -9.33 0.86 12.19
C GLY A 39 -9.30 -0.13 11.03
N ASN A 40 -9.57 0.32 9.80
CA ASN A 40 -9.69 -0.54 8.63
C ASN A 40 -8.41 -0.59 7.78
N LEU A 41 -8.24 -1.70 7.08
CA LEU A 41 -7.28 -1.85 5.98
C LEU A 41 -7.87 -1.31 4.66
N LEU A 42 -7.19 -1.55 3.54
CA LEU A 42 -7.57 -1.04 2.22
C LEU A 42 -8.60 -1.95 1.54
N ASN A 43 -9.68 -1.36 1.01
CA ASN A 43 -10.57 -2.08 0.08
C ASN A 43 -9.96 -2.18 -1.33
N VAL A 44 -9.21 -1.15 -1.73
CA VAL A 44 -8.55 -1.05 -3.04
C VAL A 44 -7.19 -0.42 -2.85
N ALA A 45 -6.17 -0.95 -3.51
CA ALA A 45 -4.85 -0.37 -3.56
C ALA A 45 -4.35 -0.26 -5.00
N PHE A 46 -3.74 0.87 -5.34
CA PHE A 46 -3.14 1.13 -6.64
C PHE A 46 -1.62 1.08 -6.52
N VAL A 47 -0.97 0.21 -7.28
CA VAL A 47 0.50 0.18 -7.38
C VAL A 47 0.94 0.81 -8.68
N THR A 48 1.54 1.99 -8.58
CA THR A 48 1.94 2.83 -9.71
C THR A 48 3.43 2.75 -10.05
N SER A 49 4.29 2.34 -9.11
CA SER A 49 5.74 2.31 -9.31
C SER A 49 6.26 1.09 -10.08
N GLY A 50 5.53 -0.02 -10.09
CA GLY A 50 5.99 -1.28 -10.67
C GLY A 50 7.14 -1.95 -9.88
N ALA A 51 7.57 -1.38 -8.75
CA ALA A 51 8.65 -1.91 -7.92
C ALA A 51 8.14 -3.04 -7.02
N LYS A 52 8.88 -4.17 -6.93
CA LYS A 52 8.51 -5.33 -6.10
C LYS A 52 8.15 -4.95 -4.66
N ALA A 53 8.94 -4.04 -4.07
CA ALA A 53 8.72 -3.56 -2.70
C ALA A 53 7.33 -2.95 -2.48
N ALA A 54 6.71 -2.35 -3.51
CA ALA A 54 5.36 -1.82 -3.42
C ALA A 54 4.30 -2.93 -3.34
N TYR A 55 4.50 -4.05 -4.04
CA TYR A 55 3.58 -5.19 -3.97
C TYR A 55 3.68 -5.88 -2.61
N ASP A 56 4.92 -6.13 -2.16
CA ASP A 56 5.19 -6.82 -0.89
C ASP A 56 4.65 -6.04 0.31
N SER A 57 4.72 -4.70 0.27
CA SER A 57 4.19 -3.85 1.34
C SER A 57 2.68 -3.65 1.25
N THR A 58 2.08 -3.71 0.06
CA THR A 58 0.65 -3.40 -0.14
C THR A 58 -0.26 -4.60 0.09
N LEU A 59 0.14 -5.81 -0.34
CA LEU A 59 -0.72 -7.00 -0.23
C LEU A 59 -1.22 -7.29 1.20
N PRO A 60 -0.38 -7.19 2.25
CA PRO A 60 -0.82 -7.39 3.63
C PRO A 60 -1.77 -6.30 4.16
N LEU A 61 -1.89 -5.17 3.44
CA LEU A 61 -2.73 -4.03 3.81
C LEU A 61 -4.11 -4.08 3.17
N LEU A 62 -4.47 -5.16 2.47
CA LEU A 62 -5.81 -5.33 1.91
C LEU A 62 -6.76 -5.96 2.94
N GLU A 63 -8.00 -5.51 2.93
CA GLU A 63 -9.10 -6.25 3.55
C GLU A 63 -9.36 -7.57 2.80
N PRO A 64 -10.06 -8.55 3.41
CA PRO A 64 -10.48 -9.74 2.68
C PRO A 64 -11.32 -9.32 1.47
N TYR A 65 -11.07 -9.95 0.32
CA TYR A 65 -11.65 -9.57 -0.98
C TYR A 65 -11.27 -8.17 -1.51
N GLY A 66 -10.30 -7.50 -0.86
CA GLY A 66 -9.73 -6.26 -1.37
C GLY A 66 -9.02 -6.45 -2.71
N LYS A 67 -8.88 -5.36 -3.46
CA LYS A 67 -8.34 -5.39 -4.82
C LYS A 67 -6.99 -4.68 -4.91
N LEU A 68 -6.01 -5.37 -5.48
CA LEU A 68 -4.77 -4.75 -5.94
C LEU A 68 -4.90 -4.42 -7.43
N ILE A 69 -4.81 -3.14 -7.79
CA ILE A 69 -4.83 -2.65 -9.17
C ILE A 69 -3.42 -2.22 -9.54
N VAL A 70 -2.85 -2.87 -10.55
CA VAL A 70 -1.48 -2.64 -10.99
C VAL A 70 -1.50 -1.72 -12.21
N ILE A 71 -0.86 -0.56 -12.07
CA ILE A 71 -0.70 0.43 -13.14
C ILE A 71 0.77 0.52 -13.55
N GLY A 72 1.69 0.44 -12.59
CA GLY A 72 3.12 0.54 -12.84
C GLY A 72 3.66 -0.66 -13.62
N HIS A 73 4.41 -0.41 -14.69
CA HIS A 73 5.02 -1.45 -15.52
C HIS A 73 6.31 -1.98 -14.86
N PRO A 74 6.34 -3.24 -14.38
CA PRO A 74 7.56 -3.80 -13.82
C PRO A 74 8.56 -4.12 -14.93
N PRO A 75 9.86 -3.80 -14.78
CA PRO A 75 10.87 -4.03 -15.82
C PRO A 75 11.21 -5.51 -16.04
N LYS A 76 10.78 -6.38 -15.12
CA LYS A 76 10.95 -7.85 -15.14
C LYS A 76 9.72 -8.51 -14.51
N PRO A 77 9.45 -9.79 -14.80
CA PRO A 77 8.43 -10.54 -14.08
C PRO A 77 8.63 -10.45 -12.56
N LEU A 78 7.53 -10.31 -11.83
CA LEU A 78 7.53 -10.22 -10.37
C LEU A 78 7.08 -11.54 -9.77
N GLU A 79 7.86 -12.04 -8.82
CA GLU A 79 7.46 -13.18 -8.00
C GLU A 79 6.69 -12.67 -6.78
N ILE A 80 5.44 -13.12 -6.67
CA ILE A 80 4.53 -12.79 -5.58
C ILE A 80 4.10 -14.09 -4.90
N SER A 81 4.25 -14.16 -3.57
CA SER A 81 3.84 -15.33 -2.82
C SER A 81 2.33 -15.39 -2.68
N ALA A 82 1.71 -16.49 -3.11
CA ALA A 82 0.28 -16.74 -2.93
C ALA A 82 -0.12 -16.73 -1.43
N TYR A 83 0.80 -17.03 -0.52
CA TYR A 83 0.55 -16.95 0.92
C TYR A 83 0.22 -15.52 1.37
N MET A 84 0.79 -14.50 0.73
CA MET A 84 0.48 -13.09 1.03
C MET A 84 -0.96 -12.72 0.66
N MET A 85 -1.63 -13.53 -0.16
CA MET A 85 -3.04 -13.36 -0.54
C MET A 85 -3.98 -14.21 0.32
N SER A 86 -3.44 -14.98 1.27
CA SER A 86 -4.24 -15.79 2.18
C SER A 86 -4.67 -14.96 3.39
N ASP A 87 -5.94 -15.07 3.77
CA ASP A 87 -6.47 -14.38 4.94
C ASP A 87 -7.00 -15.39 5.96
N LYS A 88 -6.56 -15.24 7.22
CA LYS A 88 -6.98 -16.11 8.33
C LYS A 88 -8.36 -15.75 8.88
N ARG A 89 -8.88 -14.56 8.58
CA ARG A 89 -10.21 -14.08 8.99
C ARG A 89 -11.36 -14.78 8.25
N LEU A 90 -11.06 -15.46 7.15
CA LEU A 90 -12.02 -16.17 6.30
C LEU A 90 -12.10 -17.68 6.59
N ARG A 91 -11.55 -18.14 7.72
CA ARG A 91 -11.53 -19.56 8.12
C ARG A 91 -12.49 -19.86 9.27
#